data_AF-A0A3E2CK35-F1
#
_entry.id   AF-A0A3E2CK35-F1
#
_cell.length_a   1.000
_cell.length_b   1.000
_cell.length_c   1.000
_cell.angle_alpha   90.00
_cell.angle_beta   90.00
_cell.angle_gamma   90.00
#
_symmetry.space_group_name_H-M   'P 1'
#
loop_
_entity.id
_entity.type
_entity.pdbx_description
1 polymer ?
#
loop_
_entity_poly.entity_id
_entity_poly.type
_entity_poly.pdbx_seq_one_letter_code
_entity_poly.pdbx_strand_id
1 'polypeptide(L)'
;MQTLYVLLNDMHKQVKRSIARALVLLICVLISPLLTACGTLQNIHVEHTVHTAAPENACAKAYRLAQKRQREIKKNQNNTSLKDFETAAKYWKTVAQQCPGRLSESIVYSTQAQWEMLSKKNSDENSNNVSNKSGNESSENTKTTTAQQMEHDSYANLIEVINHYKNFKWTHQPLAQAAEAEDKLAFILQTLAARKEQNIALEYSDMASTNAQTLMRAAGEGTDLRKKVYDIPQETLESGKTHDSVNGKDLPITAIAYMDCAREELAAFNQIITITSKNNNASENNVTAKSDDNDSVMRAQQTLKNAIVQLITSRLLRAYELGYPTDAKLILK
;
A
#
# COMPACT_ATOMS: atom_id res chain seq x y z
N MET A 1 -1.04 54.36 45.24
CA MET A 1 0.31 53.74 45.07
C MET A 1 0.27 52.24 44.72
N GLN A 2 -0.87 51.53 44.78
CA GLN A 2 -0.95 50.10 44.41
C GLN A 2 -1.33 49.81 42.95
N THR A 3 -1.87 50.78 42.20
CA THR A 3 -2.33 50.58 40.82
C THR A 3 -1.20 50.69 39.78
N LEU A 4 -0.19 51.51 40.06
CA LEU A 4 0.97 51.72 39.17
C LEU A 4 1.95 50.52 39.20
N TYR A 5 2.07 49.86 40.35
CA TYR A 5 2.93 48.69 40.53
C TYR A 5 2.42 47.45 39.77
N VAL A 6 1.09 47.27 39.71
CA VAL A 6 0.47 46.15 38.98
C VAL A 6 0.65 46.31 37.47
N LEU A 7 0.46 47.52 36.94
CA LEU A 7 0.65 47.81 35.52
C LEU A 7 2.12 47.65 35.07
N LEU A 8 3.07 48.10 35.89
CA LEU A 8 4.50 47.91 35.62
C LEU A 8 4.91 46.43 35.63
N ASN A 9 4.36 45.63 36.53
CA ASN A 9 4.68 44.21 36.62
C ASN A 9 4.09 43.39 35.45
N ASP A 10 2.92 43.81 34.95
CA ASP A 10 2.29 43.16 33.80
C ASP A 10 2.98 43.54 32.47
N MET A 11 3.39 44.79 32.32
CA MET A 11 4.25 45.21 31.20
C MET A 11 5.60 44.48 31.22
N HIS A 12 6.23 44.33 32.40
CA HIS A 12 7.49 43.61 32.52
C HIS A 12 7.34 42.11 32.15
N LYS A 13 6.22 41.47 32.50
CA LYS A 13 5.91 40.09 32.07
C LYS A 13 5.65 39.97 30.56
N GLN A 14 4.96 40.93 29.95
CA GLN A 14 4.76 40.94 28.50
C GLN A 14 6.06 41.14 27.71
N VAL A 15 6.91 42.07 28.15
CA VAL A 15 8.23 42.30 27.54
C VAL A 15 9.12 41.07 27.68
N LYS A 16 9.13 40.40 28.84
CA LYS A 16 9.91 39.17 29.05
C LYS A 16 9.42 38.00 28.18
N ARG A 17 8.11 37.86 27.97
CA ARG A 17 7.53 36.86 27.05
C ARG A 17 7.83 37.17 25.57
N SER A 18 7.86 38.44 25.19
CA SER A 18 8.22 38.87 23.83
C SER A 18 9.70 38.59 23.52
N ILE A 19 10.60 38.90 24.45
CA ILE A 19 12.04 38.64 24.31
C ILE A 19 12.33 37.13 24.27
N ALA A 20 11.64 36.32 25.09
CA ALA A 20 11.77 34.86 25.05
C ALA A 20 11.32 34.26 23.71
N ARG A 21 10.24 34.76 23.11
CA ARG A 21 9.77 34.33 21.78
C ARG A 21 10.73 34.74 20.66
N ALA A 22 11.31 35.94 20.75
CA ALA A 22 12.32 36.39 19.80
C ALA A 22 13.62 35.58 19.88
N LEU A 23 14.06 35.18 21.09
CA LEU A 23 15.25 34.34 21.27
C LEU A 23 15.04 32.90 20.77
N VAL A 24 13.85 32.31 20.94
CA VAL A 24 13.55 30.96 20.39
C VAL A 24 13.54 30.98 18.86
N LEU A 25 12.98 32.02 18.24
CA LEU A 25 12.99 32.17 16.78
C LEU A 25 14.41 32.41 16.22
N LEU A 26 15.27 33.11 16.96
CA LEU A 26 16.65 33.40 16.54
C LEU A 26 17.58 32.18 16.70
N ILE A 27 17.28 31.27 17.64
CA ILE A 27 18.00 29.99 17.82
C ILE A 27 17.55 28.94 16.78
N CYS A 28 16.29 28.96 16.32
CA CYS A 28 15.82 28.06 15.26
C CYS A 28 16.32 28.42 13.85
N VAL A 29 16.83 29.65 13.63
CA VAL A 29 17.31 30.10 12.31
C VAL A 29 18.84 29.97 12.16
N LEU A 30 19.58 29.68 13.24
CA LEU A 30 21.05 29.61 13.22
C LEU A 30 21.65 28.21 13.45
N ILE A 31 20.82 27.15 13.52
CA ILE A 31 21.27 25.75 13.55
C ILE A 31 20.72 25.02 12.32
N SER A 32 21.26 25.35 11.15
CA SER A 32 21.30 24.53 9.92
C SER A 32 22.30 25.24 9.00
N PRO A 33 23.44 24.63 8.66
CA PRO A 33 23.44 23.42 7.84
C PRO A 33 24.51 22.38 8.22
N LEU A 34 24.40 21.21 7.58
CA LEU A 34 25.34 20.07 7.50
C LEU A 34 24.79 18.80 8.15
N LEU A 35 23.86 18.15 7.44
CA LEU A 35 23.87 16.71 7.15
C LEU A 35 22.94 16.46 5.95
N THR A 36 23.22 17.11 4.82
CA THR A 36 22.86 16.60 3.50
C THR A 36 23.83 15.46 3.17
N ALA A 37 23.57 14.29 3.72
CA ALA A 37 24.09 13.07 3.13
C ALA A 37 23.24 12.80 1.88
N CYS A 38 23.84 13.08 0.72
CA CYS A 38 23.40 12.61 -0.58
C CYS A 38 23.09 11.12 -0.54
N GLY A 39 21.80 10.77 -0.50
CA GLY A 39 21.32 9.53 -1.10
C GLY A 39 21.21 9.73 -2.61
N THR A 40 22.32 10.01 -3.29
CA THR A 40 22.35 9.96 -4.75
C THR A 40 22.00 8.55 -5.17
N LEU A 41 20.83 8.43 -5.79
CA LEU A 41 20.41 7.30 -6.59
C LEU A 41 21.41 7.19 -7.75
N GLN A 42 22.54 6.51 -7.51
CA GLN A 42 23.45 6.15 -8.58
C GLN A 42 22.71 5.14 -9.45
N ASN A 43 22.24 5.65 -10.60
CA ASN A 43 22.07 4.83 -11.79
C ASN A 43 23.41 4.11 -12.01
N ILE A 44 23.45 2.82 -11.68
CA ILE A 44 24.53 1.94 -12.11
C ILE A 44 24.40 1.84 -13.62
N HIS A 45 25.09 2.73 -14.33
CA HIS A 45 25.45 2.50 -15.72
C HIS A 45 26.52 1.41 -15.69
N VAL A 46 26.14 0.18 -16.02
CA VAL A 46 27.08 -0.93 -16.13
C VAL A 46 27.92 -0.70 -17.39
N GLU A 47 29.08 -0.08 -17.20
CA GLU A 47 30.13 -0.08 -18.21
C GLU A 47 30.77 -1.46 -18.24
N HIS A 48 30.86 -2.07 -19.44
CA HIS A 48 31.47 -3.37 -19.62
C HIS A 48 33.00 -3.26 -19.57
N THR A 49 33.59 -3.40 -18.38
CA THR A 49 34.99 -3.80 -18.25
C THR A 49 35.11 -4.92 -17.21
N VAL A 50 35.63 -6.05 -17.69
CA VAL A 50 35.80 -7.30 -16.95
C VAL A 50 36.97 -7.13 -15.97
N HIS A 51 36.81 -7.55 -14.71
CA HIS A 51 37.67 -8.56 -14.06
C HIS A 51 37.20 -8.84 -12.61
N THR A 52 37.05 -10.15 -12.33
CA THR A 52 36.65 -10.79 -11.05
C THR A 52 35.30 -10.36 -10.47
N ALA A 53 34.21 -10.84 -11.08
CA ALA A 53 32.86 -10.63 -10.57
C ALA A 53 32.65 -11.42 -9.27
N ALA A 54 32.53 -10.72 -8.14
CA ALA A 54 31.81 -11.26 -6.99
C ALA A 54 30.45 -11.81 -7.48
N PRO A 55 29.94 -12.93 -6.92
CA PRO A 55 28.67 -13.49 -7.36
C PRO A 55 27.57 -12.42 -7.29
N GLU A 56 26.81 -12.26 -8.37
CA GLU A 56 25.65 -11.35 -8.45
C GLU A 56 24.76 -11.60 -7.23
N ASN A 57 24.54 -10.58 -6.39
CA ASN A 57 23.70 -10.75 -5.21
C ASN A 57 22.25 -11.07 -5.64
N ALA A 58 21.51 -11.79 -4.80
CA ALA A 58 20.20 -12.35 -5.17
C ALA A 58 19.20 -11.28 -5.66
N CYS A 59 19.25 -10.07 -5.07
CA CYS A 59 18.45 -8.94 -5.50
C CYS A 59 18.80 -8.47 -6.92
N ALA A 60 20.08 -8.24 -7.21
CA ALA A 60 20.53 -7.78 -8.53
C ALA A 60 20.11 -8.75 -9.63
N LYS A 61 20.27 -10.06 -9.38
CA LYS A 61 19.83 -11.12 -10.31
C LYS A 61 18.32 -11.10 -10.52
N ALA A 62 17.54 -11.03 -9.44
CA ALA A 62 16.08 -10.97 -9.52
C ALA A 62 15.61 -9.74 -10.32
N TYR A 63 16.19 -8.58 -10.02
CA TYR A 63 15.83 -7.33 -10.67
C TYR A 63 16.17 -7.31 -12.16
N ARG A 64 17.37 -7.78 -12.52
CA ARG A 64 17.80 -7.90 -13.93
C ARG A 64 16.88 -8.83 -14.73
N LEU A 65 16.48 -9.97 -14.15
CA LEU A 65 15.55 -10.90 -14.80
C LEU A 65 14.17 -10.27 -15.01
N ALA A 66 13.64 -9.59 -13.99
CA ALA A 66 12.37 -8.89 -14.07
C ALA A 66 12.39 -7.76 -15.11
N GLN A 67 13.43 -6.92 -15.10
CA GLN A 67 13.59 -5.84 -16.08
C GLN A 67 13.73 -6.36 -17.51
N LYS A 68 14.54 -7.40 -17.73
CA LYS A 68 14.69 -8.03 -19.05
C LYS A 68 13.33 -8.47 -19.57
N ARG A 69 12.57 -9.18 -18.73
CA ARG A 69 11.25 -9.67 -19.11
C ARG A 69 10.26 -8.54 -19.38
N GLN A 70 10.27 -7.49 -18.57
CA GLN A 70 9.43 -6.31 -18.77
C GLN A 70 9.71 -5.63 -20.12
N ARG A 71 10.98 -5.53 -20.52
CA ARG A 71 11.37 -4.94 -21.83
C ARG A 71 10.91 -5.80 -23.00
N GLU A 72 11.01 -7.12 -22.89
CA GLU A 72 10.53 -8.07 -23.90
C GLU A 72 9.03 -7.92 -24.12
N ILE A 73 8.23 -7.88 -23.04
CA ILE A 73 6.78 -7.68 -23.10
C ILE A 73 6.44 -6.34 -23.73
N LYS A 74 7.09 -5.24 -23.31
CA LYS A 74 6.86 -3.91 -23.89
C LYS A 74 7.18 -3.85 -25.39
N LYS A 75 8.23 -4.56 -25.84
CA LYS A 75 8.60 -4.61 -27.26
C LYS A 75 7.61 -5.42 -28.10
N ASN A 76 7.07 -6.51 -27.55
CA ASN A 76 6.23 -7.47 -28.24
C ASN A 76 4.78 -7.45 -27.74
N GLN A 77 4.25 -6.28 -27.35
CA GLN A 77 2.99 -6.15 -26.63
C GLN A 77 1.83 -6.92 -27.29
N ASN A 78 1.73 -6.85 -28.63
CA ASN A 78 0.66 -7.51 -29.39
C ASN A 78 0.78 -9.05 -29.44
N ASN A 79 1.99 -9.59 -29.31
CA ASN A 79 2.26 -11.03 -29.41
C ASN A 79 2.60 -11.68 -28.05
N THR A 80 2.39 -10.95 -26.95
CA THR A 80 2.70 -11.44 -25.60
C THR A 80 1.62 -12.43 -25.16
N SER A 81 2.04 -13.64 -24.79
CA SER A 81 1.15 -14.72 -24.34
C SER A 81 0.79 -14.59 -22.85
N LEU A 82 -0.25 -15.30 -22.41
CA LEU A 82 -0.59 -15.41 -20.98
C LEU A 82 0.59 -15.93 -20.13
N LYS A 83 1.36 -16.88 -20.67
CA LYS A 83 2.55 -17.42 -20.00
C LYS A 83 3.64 -16.38 -19.82
N ASP A 84 3.74 -15.44 -20.75
CA ASP A 84 4.74 -14.38 -20.67
C ASP A 84 4.45 -13.43 -19.51
N PHE A 85 3.19 -13.03 -19.35
CA PHE A 85 2.73 -12.22 -18.22
C PHE A 85 2.83 -12.97 -16.89
N GLU A 86 2.46 -14.25 -16.84
CA GLU A 86 2.63 -15.08 -15.63
C GLU A 86 4.09 -15.10 -15.18
N THR A 87 5.01 -15.27 -16.13
CA THR A 87 6.46 -15.25 -15.87
C THR A 87 6.92 -13.88 -15.39
N ALA A 88 6.42 -12.79 -15.98
CA ALA A 88 6.74 -11.43 -15.54
C ALA A 88 6.24 -11.16 -14.12
N ALA A 89 4.99 -11.51 -13.82
CA ALA A 89 4.41 -11.37 -12.49
C ALA A 89 5.23 -12.13 -11.44
N LYS A 90 5.68 -13.35 -11.77
CA LYS A 90 6.55 -14.16 -10.91
C LYS A 90 7.91 -13.52 -10.68
N TYR A 91 8.58 -13.02 -11.72
CA TYR A 91 9.87 -12.35 -11.55
C TYR A 91 9.77 -11.10 -10.70
N TRP A 92 8.75 -10.28 -10.91
CA TRP A 92 8.52 -9.10 -10.06
C TRP A 92 8.17 -9.49 -8.62
N LYS A 93 7.41 -10.57 -8.39
CA LYS A 93 7.20 -11.10 -7.02
C LYS A 93 8.52 -11.53 -6.37
N THR A 94 9.45 -12.12 -7.12
CA THR A 94 10.80 -12.43 -6.61
C THR A 94 11.56 -11.16 -6.25
N VAL A 95 11.46 -10.08 -7.04
CA VAL A 95 12.07 -8.78 -6.70
C VAL A 95 11.47 -8.24 -5.40
N ALA A 96 10.14 -8.29 -5.24
CA ALA A 96 9.50 -7.86 -3.99
C ALA A 96 10.10 -8.58 -2.78
N GLN A 97 10.38 -9.88 -2.89
CA GLN A 97 10.97 -10.69 -1.82
C GLN A 97 12.44 -10.35 -1.57
N GLN A 98 13.25 -10.25 -2.62
CA GLN A 98 14.72 -10.18 -2.55
C GLN A 98 15.28 -8.75 -2.46
N CYS A 99 14.50 -7.74 -2.86
CA CYS A 99 14.94 -6.35 -2.97
C CYS A 99 14.08 -5.42 -2.08
N PRO A 100 14.45 -5.23 -0.80
CA PRO A 100 13.67 -4.39 0.13
C PRO A 100 13.37 -2.99 -0.41
N GLY A 101 14.35 -2.32 -1.04
CA GLY A 101 14.19 -0.98 -1.61
C GLY A 101 13.42 -0.91 -2.93
N ARG A 102 12.82 -2.01 -3.40
CA ARG A 102 12.03 -2.05 -4.64
C ARG A 102 10.65 -2.68 -4.45
N LEU A 103 10.13 -2.68 -3.21
CA LEU A 103 8.85 -3.31 -2.90
C LEU A 103 7.74 -2.71 -3.77
N SER A 104 7.56 -1.39 -3.76
CA SER A 104 6.51 -0.76 -4.55
C SER A 104 6.63 -1.01 -6.05
N GLU A 105 7.83 -0.80 -6.60
CA GLU A 105 8.12 -1.07 -8.02
C GLU A 105 7.70 -2.49 -8.41
N SER A 106 8.06 -3.45 -7.55
CA SER A 106 7.76 -4.88 -7.76
C SER A 106 6.28 -5.20 -7.71
N ILE A 107 5.55 -4.64 -6.74
CA ILE A 107 4.10 -4.85 -6.63
C ILE A 107 3.39 -4.26 -7.84
N VAL A 108 3.74 -3.04 -8.24
CA VAL A 108 3.11 -2.35 -9.39
C VAL A 108 3.29 -3.14 -10.68
N TYR A 109 4.54 -3.49 -11.03
CA TYR A 109 4.78 -4.23 -12.28
C TYR A 109 4.24 -5.67 -12.25
N SER A 110 4.28 -6.34 -11.09
CA SER A 110 3.64 -7.65 -10.95
C SER A 110 2.13 -7.55 -11.17
N THR A 111 1.50 -6.50 -10.62
CA THR A 111 0.06 -6.29 -10.72
C THR A 111 -0.37 -5.90 -12.14
N GLN A 112 0.43 -5.08 -12.85
CA GLN A 112 0.20 -4.81 -14.27
C GLN A 112 0.20 -6.10 -15.11
N ALA A 113 1.19 -6.98 -14.89
CA ALA A 113 1.23 -8.26 -15.59
C ALA A 113 0.01 -9.14 -15.28
N GLN A 114 -0.44 -9.16 -14.02
CA GLN A 114 -1.67 -9.86 -13.63
C GLN A 114 -2.91 -9.25 -14.30
N TRP A 115 -3.02 -7.93 -14.36
CA TRP A 115 -4.12 -7.24 -15.04
C TRP A 115 -4.22 -7.58 -16.53
N GLU A 116 -3.09 -7.63 -17.23
CA GLU A 116 -3.02 -8.05 -18.64
C GLU A 116 -3.49 -9.50 -18.83
N MET A 117 -3.16 -10.39 -17.89
CA MET A 117 -3.66 -11.78 -17.91
C MET A 117 -5.19 -11.83 -17.76
N LEU A 118 -5.75 -11.05 -16.84
CA LEU A 118 -7.20 -10.99 -16.62
C LEU A 118 -7.92 -10.43 -17.85
N SER A 119 -7.38 -9.35 -18.42
CA SER A 119 -7.93 -8.68 -19.60
C SER A 119 -7.96 -9.62 -20.82
N LYS A 120 -6.88 -10.38 -21.05
CA LYS A 120 -6.82 -11.37 -22.12
C LYS A 120 -7.79 -12.54 -21.93
N LYS A 121 -7.88 -13.11 -20.72
CA LYS A 121 -8.83 -14.20 -20.42
C LYS A 121 -10.28 -13.78 -20.68
N ASN A 122 -10.66 -12.57 -20.28
CA ASN A 122 -12.00 -12.04 -20.52
C ASN A 122 -12.28 -11.83 -22.02
N SER A 123 -11.25 -11.52 -22.80
CA SER A 123 -11.36 -11.35 -24.26
C SER A 123 -11.56 -12.69 -24.97
N ASP A 124 -10.85 -13.74 -24.53
CA ASP A 124 -10.97 -15.10 -25.05
C ASP A 124 -12.33 -15.74 -24.69
N GLU A 125 -12.86 -15.50 -23.48
CA GLU A 125 -14.21 -15.94 -23.08
C GLU A 125 -15.31 -15.29 -23.92
N ASN A 126 -15.19 -13.99 -24.22
CA ASN A 126 -16.17 -13.28 -25.05
C ASN A 126 -16.10 -13.69 -26.52
N SER A 127 -14.93 -14.05 -27.04
CA SER A 127 -14.78 -14.55 -28.42
C SER A 127 -15.43 -15.91 -28.65
N ASN A 128 -15.55 -16.75 -27.61
CA ASN A 128 -16.16 -18.08 -27.68
C ASN A 128 -17.69 -18.08 -27.46
N ASN A 129 -18.28 -16.95 -27.05
CA ASN A 129 -19.72 -16.81 -26.80
C ASN A 129 -20.52 -16.21 -27.98
N VAL A 130 -19.91 -15.99 -29.15
CA VAL A 130 -20.63 -15.52 -30.36
C VAL A 130 -21.48 -16.64 -31.00
N SER A 131 -21.40 -17.88 -30.52
CA SER A 131 -22.24 -18.99 -30.97
C SER A 131 -23.00 -19.64 -29.80
N ASN A 132 -24.03 -18.94 -29.30
CA ASN A 132 -25.28 -19.44 -28.68
C ASN A 132 -25.71 -18.61 -27.46
N LYS A 133 -26.75 -17.78 -27.62
CA LYS A 133 -27.92 -17.80 -26.72
C LYS A 133 -29.07 -16.92 -27.23
N SER A 134 -30.07 -17.57 -27.82
CA SER A 134 -31.46 -17.27 -27.51
C SER A 134 -31.80 -18.08 -26.26
N GLY A 135 -32.43 -17.45 -25.26
CA GLY A 135 -32.91 -18.15 -24.07
C GLY A 135 -32.90 -17.26 -22.83
N ASN A 136 -34.07 -16.69 -22.53
CA ASN A 136 -34.43 -16.08 -21.25
C ASN A 136 -34.11 -17.02 -20.09
N GLU A 137 -33.35 -16.53 -19.10
CA GLU A 137 -33.45 -17.01 -17.72
C GLU A 137 -32.96 -15.90 -16.78
N SER A 138 -33.92 -15.32 -16.07
CA SER A 138 -33.72 -14.45 -14.92
C SER A 138 -33.16 -15.26 -13.75
N SER A 139 -31.86 -15.09 -13.49
CA SER A 139 -31.27 -15.39 -12.20
C SER A 139 -30.20 -14.33 -11.95
N GLU A 140 -30.44 -13.50 -10.95
CA GLU A 140 -29.57 -12.43 -10.48
C GLU A 140 -28.36 -13.05 -9.74
N ASN A 141 -27.54 -13.81 -10.49
CA ASN A 141 -26.25 -14.31 -10.04
C ASN A 141 -25.20 -13.30 -10.50
N THR A 142 -24.91 -12.31 -9.67
CA THR A 142 -23.83 -11.35 -9.90
C THR A 142 -22.51 -12.13 -10.00
N LYS A 143 -21.99 -12.33 -11.23
CA LYS A 143 -20.72 -13.03 -11.46
C LYS A 143 -19.61 -12.21 -10.81
N THR A 144 -19.11 -12.63 -9.65
CA THR A 144 -17.94 -12.05 -8.98
C THR A 144 -16.76 -12.06 -9.95
N THR A 145 -16.15 -10.91 -10.16
CA THR A 145 -15.00 -10.79 -11.05
C THR A 145 -13.73 -11.35 -10.38
N THR A 146 -12.70 -11.65 -11.18
CA THR A 146 -11.44 -12.14 -10.62
C THR A 146 -10.78 -11.11 -9.69
N ALA A 147 -10.93 -9.81 -9.96
CA ALA A 147 -10.38 -8.76 -9.10
C ALA A 147 -11.12 -8.69 -7.76
N GLN A 148 -12.44 -8.86 -7.76
CA GLN A 148 -13.24 -9.00 -6.53
C GLN A 148 -12.82 -10.23 -5.72
N GLN A 149 -12.66 -11.39 -6.38
CA GLN A 149 -12.21 -12.61 -5.68
C GLN A 149 -10.82 -12.41 -5.04
N MET A 150 -9.89 -11.78 -5.76
CA MET A 150 -8.56 -11.49 -5.23
C MET A 150 -8.59 -10.52 -4.04
N GLU A 151 -9.56 -9.60 -4.00
CA GLU A 151 -9.81 -8.76 -2.83
C GLU A 151 -10.24 -9.61 -1.63
N HIS A 152 -11.23 -10.51 -1.79
CA HIS A 152 -11.65 -11.44 -0.74
C HIS A 152 -10.51 -12.32 -0.23
N ASP A 153 -9.73 -12.91 -1.15
CA ASP A 153 -8.61 -13.78 -0.79
C ASP A 153 -7.54 -13.01 -0.02
N SER A 154 -7.23 -11.77 -0.42
CA SER A 154 -6.24 -10.93 0.25
C SER A 154 -6.68 -10.51 1.65
N TYR A 155 -7.97 -10.16 1.81
CA TYR A 155 -8.61 -9.84 3.08
C TYR A 155 -8.52 -11.04 4.05
N ALA A 156 -8.94 -12.22 3.60
CA ALA A 156 -8.92 -13.43 4.41
C ALA A 156 -7.48 -13.78 4.85
N ASN A 157 -6.53 -13.73 3.90
CA ASN A 157 -5.13 -14.04 4.17
C ASN A 157 -4.49 -13.03 5.16
N LEU A 158 -4.76 -11.74 5.04
CA LEU A 158 -4.21 -10.73 5.97
C LEU A 158 -4.64 -11.03 7.41
N ILE A 159 -5.93 -11.29 7.61
CA ILE A 159 -6.50 -11.60 8.93
C ILE A 159 -5.91 -12.89 9.47
N GLU A 160 -5.84 -13.94 8.66
CA GLU A 160 -5.26 -15.21 9.05
C GLU A 160 -3.81 -15.03 9.54
N VAL A 161 -2.99 -14.33 8.75
CA VAL A 161 -1.57 -14.10 9.07
C VAL A 161 -1.41 -13.28 10.34
N ILE A 162 -2.14 -12.18 10.50
CA ILE A 162 -2.04 -11.34 11.71
C ILE A 162 -2.55 -12.09 12.94
N ASN A 163 -3.59 -12.92 12.81
CA ASN A 163 -4.10 -13.74 13.91
C ASN A 163 -3.14 -14.87 14.29
N HIS A 164 -2.51 -15.51 13.30
CA HIS A 164 -1.49 -16.53 13.52
C HIS A 164 -0.31 -15.96 14.33
N TYR A 165 0.11 -14.73 14.01
CA TYR A 165 1.18 -14.02 14.73
C TYR A 165 0.66 -12.98 15.73
N LYS A 166 -0.52 -13.19 16.35
CA LYS A 166 -1.15 -12.20 17.25
C LYS A 166 -0.33 -11.80 18.47
N ASN A 167 0.66 -12.62 18.84
CA ASN A 167 1.57 -12.35 19.95
C ASN A 167 2.72 -11.42 19.55
N PHE A 168 2.90 -11.14 18.26
CA PHE A 168 3.91 -10.21 17.77
C PHE A 168 3.31 -8.82 17.65
N LYS A 169 4.06 -7.84 18.12
CA LYS A 169 3.82 -6.43 17.84
C LYS A 169 4.82 -5.96 16.81
N TRP A 170 4.31 -5.31 15.79
CA TRP A 170 5.10 -4.82 14.67
C TRP A 170 5.44 -3.34 14.84
N THR A 171 6.39 -2.83 14.05
CA THR A 171 6.64 -1.39 13.96
C THR A 171 5.32 -0.65 13.77
N HIS A 172 5.06 0.33 14.64
CA HIS A 172 3.76 0.99 14.69
C HIS A 172 3.45 1.78 13.41
N GLN A 173 4.36 2.68 12.99
CA GLN A 173 4.08 3.68 11.97
C GLN A 173 3.59 3.10 10.62
N PRO A 174 4.25 2.10 9.99
CA PRO A 174 3.80 1.58 8.70
C PRO A 174 2.41 0.95 8.77
N LEU A 175 2.13 0.21 9.85
CA LEU A 175 0.84 -0.46 10.03
C LEU A 175 -0.27 0.55 10.35
N ALA A 176 0.02 1.57 11.15
CA ALA A 176 -0.95 2.63 11.47
C ALA A 176 -1.30 3.47 10.23
N GLN A 177 -0.33 3.75 9.35
CA GLN A 177 -0.57 4.47 8.09
C GLN A 177 -1.39 3.63 7.11
N ALA A 178 -1.06 2.34 6.93
CA ALA A 178 -1.87 1.44 6.13
C ALA A 178 -3.29 1.27 6.71
N ALA A 179 -3.42 1.27 8.04
CA ALA A 179 -4.72 1.24 8.70
C ALA A 179 -5.54 2.51 8.42
N GLU A 180 -4.92 3.70 8.41
CA GLU A 180 -5.59 4.95 8.02
C GLU A 180 -6.09 4.92 6.57
N ALA A 181 -5.28 4.37 5.66
CA ALA A 181 -5.64 4.22 4.24
C ALA A 181 -6.87 3.32 4.05
N GLU A 182 -6.88 2.16 4.73
CA GLU A 182 -7.99 1.21 4.70
C GLU A 182 -9.27 1.77 5.37
N ASP A 183 -9.13 2.54 6.45
CA ASP A 183 -10.25 3.20 7.14
C ASP A 183 -10.92 4.25 6.22
N LYS A 184 -10.11 5.01 5.50
CA LYS A 184 -10.56 5.98 4.48
C LYS A 184 -11.28 5.30 3.32
N LEU A 185 -10.72 4.19 2.80
CA LEU A 185 -11.36 3.38 1.77
C LEU A 185 -12.72 2.86 2.28
N ALA A 186 -12.75 2.30 3.48
CA ALA A 186 -13.97 1.76 4.09
C ALA A 186 -15.06 2.82 4.19
N PHE A 187 -14.72 4.02 4.69
CA PHE A 187 -15.67 5.13 4.82
C PHE A 187 -16.26 5.57 3.48
N ILE A 188 -15.43 5.69 2.43
CA ILE A 188 -15.88 6.06 1.09
C ILE A 188 -16.83 4.98 0.53
N LEU A 189 -16.44 3.71 0.61
CA LEU A 189 -17.27 2.60 0.11
C LEU A 189 -18.59 2.50 0.86
N GLN A 190 -18.59 2.71 2.19
CA GLN A 190 -19.82 2.72 3.00
C GLN A 190 -20.77 3.83 2.56
N THR A 191 -20.23 5.03 2.35
CA THR A 191 -21.00 6.20 1.95
C THR A 191 -21.66 6.00 0.60
N LEU A 192 -20.91 5.46 -0.37
CA LEU A 192 -21.42 5.19 -1.71
C LEU A 192 -22.45 4.04 -1.71
N ALA A 193 -22.19 2.97 -0.94
CA ALA A 193 -23.16 1.88 -0.76
C ALA A 193 -24.47 2.38 -0.14
N ALA A 194 -24.40 3.26 0.87
CA ALA A 194 -25.59 3.86 1.50
C ALA A 194 -26.40 4.73 0.53
N ARG A 195 -25.75 5.36 -0.46
CA ARG A 195 -26.39 6.10 -1.55
C ARG A 195 -26.97 5.21 -2.65
N LYS A 196 -26.81 3.89 -2.54
CA LYS A 196 -27.25 2.89 -3.54
C LYS A 196 -26.60 3.11 -4.92
N GLU A 197 -25.36 3.58 -4.93
CA GLU A 197 -24.56 3.60 -6.15
C GLU A 197 -24.45 2.16 -6.71
N GLN A 198 -24.67 2.02 -8.02
CA GLN A 198 -24.69 0.70 -8.65
C GLN A 198 -23.35 -0.02 -8.47
N ASN A 199 -23.42 -1.32 -8.15
CA ASN A 199 -22.27 -2.23 -8.05
C ASN A 199 -21.30 -1.98 -6.88
N ILE A 200 -21.69 -1.25 -5.84
CA ILE A 200 -20.91 -1.13 -4.59
C ILE A 200 -21.64 -1.88 -3.48
N ALA A 201 -21.19 -3.11 -3.21
CA ALA A 201 -21.68 -3.90 -2.09
C ALA A 201 -21.08 -3.38 -0.77
N LEU A 202 -21.91 -3.32 0.28
CA LEU A 202 -21.48 -2.92 1.63
C LEU A 202 -20.34 -3.80 2.16
N GLU A 203 -20.29 -5.05 1.73
CA GLU A 203 -19.25 -6.02 2.11
C GLU A 203 -17.81 -5.51 1.87
N TYR A 204 -17.55 -4.78 0.78
CA TYR A 204 -16.20 -4.27 0.51
C TYR A 204 -15.78 -3.18 1.51
N SER A 205 -16.75 -2.41 2.03
CA SER A 205 -16.50 -1.47 3.11
C SER A 205 -16.18 -2.20 4.42
N ASP A 206 -16.95 -3.25 4.75
CA ASP A 206 -16.73 -4.05 5.96
C ASP A 206 -15.36 -4.74 5.94
N MET A 207 -14.93 -5.23 4.78
CA MET A 207 -13.61 -5.82 4.57
C MET A 207 -12.49 -4.79 4.80
N ALA A 208 -12.56 -3.62 4.18
CA ALA A 208 -11.58 -2.55 4.38
C ALA A 208 -11.55 -2.06 5.84
N SER A 209 -12.71 -1.89 6.48
CA SER A 209 -12.82 -1.51 7.90
C SER A 209 -12.16 -2.56 8.80
N THR A 210 -12.35 -3.84 8.50
CA THR A 210 -11.75 -4.95 9.25
C THR A 210 -10.23 -5.01 9.01
N ASN A 211 -9.74 -4.75 7.80
CA ASN A 211 -8.31 -4.61 7.53
C ASN A 211 -7.70 -3.48 8.35
N ALA A 212 -8.34 -2.31 8.37
CA ALA A 212 -7.91 -1.16 9.16
C ALA A 212 -7.79 -1.51 10.66
N GLN A 213 -8.81 -2.16 11.22
CA GLN A 213 -8.78 -2.61 12.62
C GLN A 213 -7.68 -3.67 12.87
N THR A 214 -7.51 -4.60 11.93
CA THR A 214 -6.55 -5.69 12.04
C THR A 214 -5.11 -5.18 12.00
N LEU A 215 -4.81 -4.27 11.07
CA LEU A 215 -3.51 -3.59 10.96
C LEU A 215 -3.21 -2.76 12.21
N MET A 216 -4.16 -1.95 12.67
CA MET A 216 -3.98 -1.13 13.87
C MET A 216 -3.78 -1.96 15.14
N ARG A 217 -4.47 -3.10 15.26
CA ARG A 217 -4.27 -4.04 16.38
C ARG A 217 -2.88 -4.70 16.36
N ALA A 218 -2.36 -4.97 15.17
CA ALA A 218 -1.04 -5.56 14.98
C ALA A 218 0.09 -4.53 15.15
N ALA A 219 -0.19 -3.25 14.92
CA ALA A 219 0.72 -2.16 15.21
C ALA A 219 1.14 -2.20 16.70
N GLY A 220 2.42 -1.92 16.94
CA GLY A 220 2.95 -1.71 18.28
C GLY A 220 2.36 -0.47 18.94
N GLU A 221 2.91 -0.07 20.09
CA GLU A 221 2.44 1.11 20.80
C GLU A 221 2.61 2.38 19.98
N GLY A 222 1.57 3.23 19.96
CA GLY A 222 1.56 4.50 19.25
C GLY A 222 0.15 5.05 19.06
N THR A 223 0.03 6.09 18.23
CA THR A 223 -1.23 6.83 18.02
C THR A 223 -2.08 6.16 16.94
N ASP A 224 -3.39 6.03 17.18
CA ASP A 224 -4.32 5.64 16.11
C ASP A 224 -4.47 6.77 15.10
N LEU A 225 -4.02 6.53 13.87
CA LEU A 225 -4.05 7.51 12.78
C LEU A 225 -5.39 7.52 12.03
N ARG A 226 -6.22 6.49 12.23
CA ARG A 226 -7.51 6.35 11.55
C ARG A 226 -8.46 7.47 11.95
N LYS A 227 -9.25 7.94 10.98
CA LYS A 227 -10.21 9.02 11.18
C LYS A 227 -11.59 8.47 10.91
N LYS A 228 -12.43 8.35 11.93
CA LYS A 228 -13.79 7.81 11.78
C LYS A 228 -14.68 8.55 10.76
N VAL A 229 -14.28 9.77 10.36
CA VAL A 229 -14.99 10.61 9.39
C VAL A 229 -13.98 11.21 8.43
N TYR A 230 -14.29 11.10 7.14
CA TYR A 230 -13.52 11.73 6.06
C TYR A 230 -14.44 12.64 5.25
N ASP A 231 -13.89 13.75 4.76
CA ASP A 231 -14.66 14.68 3.93
C ASP A 231 -14.76 14.11 2.51
N ILE A 232 -16.01 13.98 2.01
CA ILE A 232 -16.29 13.66 0.62
C ILE A 232 -17.14 14.81 0.06
N PRO A 233 -16.65 15.57 -0.93
CA PRO A 233 -17.40 16.68 -1.50
C PRO A 233 -18.77 16.20 -2.02
N GLN A 234 -19.82 16.98 -1.75
CA GLN A 234 -21.18 16.64 -2.19
C GLN A 234 -21.27 16.48 -3.71
N GLU A 235 -20.56 17.33 -4.47
CA GLU A 235 -20.44 17.25 -5.93
C GLU A 235 -19.84 15.91 -6.41
N THR A 236 -18.90 15.35 -5.65
CA THR A 236 -18.32 14.04 -5.93
C THR A 236 -19.35 12.93 -5.70
N LEU A 237 -20.13 13.03 -4.62
CA LEU A 237 -21.18 12.06 -4.32
C LEU A 237 -22.36 12.12 -5.30
N GLU A 238 -22.60 13.27 -5.94
CA GLU A 238 -23.66 13.44 -6.93
C GLU A 238 -23.23 13.00 -8.34
N SER A 239 -21.97 13.26 -8.71
CA SER A 239 -21.45 12.90 -10.03
C SER A 239 -20.90 11.47 -10.12
N GLY A 240 -20.63 10.83 -8.98
CA GLY A 240 -19.92 9.55 -8.89
C GLY A 240 -18.47 9.63 -9.35
N LYS A 241 -17.95 10.84 -9.58
CA LYS A 241 -16.59 11.09 -10.09
C LYS A 241 -15.88 12.14 -9.25
N THR A 242 -14.56 12.05 -9.21
CA THR A 242 -13.74 13.09 -8.61
C THR A 242 -12.45 13.28 -9.39
N HIS A 243 -11.82 14.43 -9.18
CA HIS A 243 -10.58 14.80 -9.85
C HIS A 243 -9.40 14.08 -9.20
N ASP A 244 -8.67 13.25 -9.94
CA ASP A 244 -7.41 12.68 -9.46
C ASP A 244 -6.27 13.66 -9.68
N SER A 245 -5.75 14.23 -8.59
CA SER A 245 -4.61 15.15 -8.60
C SER A 245 -3.33 14.56 -9.24
N VAL A 246 -3.20 13.23 -9.29
CA VAL A 246 -1.99 12.57 -9.80
C VAL A 246 -1.97 12.46 -11.32
N ASN A 247 -3.13 12.17 -11.94
CA ASN A 247 -3.25 12.00 -13.38
C ASN A 247 -3.94 13.18 -14.09
N GLY A 248 -4.55 14.10 -13.33
CA GLY A 248 -5.23 15.30 -13.81
C GLY A 248 -6.57 15.05 -14.51
N LYS A 249 -7.23 13.91 -14.25
CA LYS A 249 -8.48 13.50 -14.89
C LYS A 249 -9.56 13.20 -13.86
N ASP A 250 -10.80 13.38 -14.29
CA ASP A 250 -11.97 12.97 -13.52
C ASP A 250 -12.25 11.49 -13.76
N LEU A 251 -12.20 10.70 -12.70
CA LEU A 251 -12.44 9.25 -12.72
C LEU A 251 -13.52 8.88 -11.70
N PRO A 252 -14.10 7.67 -11.79
CA PRO A 252 -15.01 7.19 -10.76
C PRO A 252 -14.38 7.30 -9.38
N ILE A 253 -15.12 7.84 -8.40
CA ILE A 253 -14.61 8.01 -7.03
C ILE A 253 -14.11 6.68 -6.44
N THR A 254 -14.78 5.57 -6.75
CA THR A 254 -14.37 4.24 -6.30
C THR A 254 -13.00 3.85 -6.84
N ALA A 255 -12.73 4.10 -8.13
CA ALA A 255 -11.45 3.81 -8.75
C ALA A 255 -10.31 4.62 -8.10
N ILE A 256 -10.58 5.90 -7.81
CA ILE A 256 -9.63 6.78 -7.12
C ILE A 256 -9.42 6.33 -5.68
N ALA A 257 -10.48 6.00 -4.93
CA ALA A 257 -10.38 5.57 -3.53
C ALA A 257 -9.53 4.31 -3.38
N TYR A 258 -9.72 3.30 -4.24
CA TYR A 258 -8.88 2.11 -4.24
C TYR A 258 -7.43 2.41 -4.62
N MET A 259 -7.21 3.31 -5.60
CA MET A 259 -5.86 3.69 -6.02
C MET A 259 -5.11 4.48 -4.93
N ASP A 260 -5.79 5.42 -4.28
CA ASP A 260 -5.21 6.21 -3.19
C ASP A 260 -4.88 5.33 -1.99
N CYS A 261 -5.76 4.39 -1.63
CA CYS A 261 -5.47 3.37 -0.63
C CYS A 261 -4.20 2.59 -1.00
N ALA A 262 -4.09 2.10 -2.24
CA ALA A 262 -2.92 1.37 -2.69
C ALA A 262 -1.63 2.21 -2.61
N ARG A 263 -1.68 3.50 -2.98
CA ARG A 263 -0.52 4.41 -2.91
C ARG A 263 -0.10 4.67 -1.47
N GLU A 264 -1.05 4.94 -0.58
CA GLU A 264 -0.81 5.16 0.83
C GLU A 264 -0.20 3.91 1.49
N GLU A 265 -0.69 2.71 1.15
CA GLU A 265 -0.11 1.42 1.59
C GLU A 265 1.29 1.18 1.02
N LEU A 266 1.52 1.47 -0.27
CA LEU A 266 2.84 1.37 -0.90
C LEU A 266 3.86 2.28 -0.19
N ALA A 267 3.46 3.51 0.13
CA ALA A 267 4.29 4.46 0.87
C ALA A 267 4.55 3.99 2.31
N ALA A 268 3.52 3.47 2.98
CA ALA A 268 3.63 2.94 4.33
C ALA A 268 4.62 1.77 4.39
N PHE A 269 4.47 0.77 3.53
CA PHE A 269 5.24 -0.47 3.60
C PHE A 269 6.59 -0.46 2.88
N ASN A 270 6.96 0.67 2.24
CA ASN A 270 8.36 0.92 1.87
C ASN A 270 9.25 1.21 3.09
N GLN A 271 8.66 1.45 4.25
CA GLN A 271 9.38 1.62 5.51
C GLN A 271 9.77 0.27 6.12
N ILE A 272 10.72 0.30 7.05
CA ILE A 272 11.20 -0.90 7.73
C ILE A 272 10.11 -1.44 8.69
N ILE A 273 9.72 -2.69 8.48
CA ILE A 273 8.78 -3.42 9.35
C ILE A 273 9.55 -4.48 10.14
N THR A 274 9.58 -4.33 11.45
CA THR A 274 10.21 -5.29 12.36
C THR A 274 9.26 -5.62 13.50
N ILE A 275 9.57 -6.70 14.22
CA ILE A 275 8.87 -7.04 15.46
C ILE A 275 9.50 -6.18 16.56
N THR A 276 8.67 -5.42 17.29
CA THR A 276 9.08 -4.54 18.38
C THR A 276 8.93 -5.20 19.74
N SER A 277 7.97 -6.10 19.89
CA SER A 277 7.81 -6.93 21.09
C SER A 277 7.06 -8.23 20.80
N LYS A 278 7.23 -9.21 21.70
CA LYS A 278 6.54 -10.49 21.69
C LYS A 278 5.86 -10.70 23.04
N ASN A 279 4.54 -10.77 23.04
CA ASN A 279 3.77 -11.03 24.25
C ASN A 279 3.79 -12.54 24.55
N ASN A 280 4.67 -12.94 25.47
CA ASN A 280 4.77 -14.32 25.94
C ASN A 280 3.69 -14.62 26.98
N ASN A 281 2.44 -14.83 26.55
CA ASN A 281 1.44 -15.43 27.42
C ASN A 281 1.51 -16.97 27.32
N ALA A 282 2.59 -17.56 27.83
CA ALA A 282 2.67 -18.96 28.28
C ALA A 282 4.07 -19.25 28.88
N SER A 283 4.09 -19.54 30.18
CA SER A 283 5.12 -20.19 31.01
C SER A 283 6.59 -19.98 30.63
N GLU A 284 7.29 -19.20 31.46
CA GLU A 284 8.70 -19.42 31.74
C GLU A 284 8.89 -20.91 32.08
N ASN A 285 9.59 -21.64 31.22
CA ASN A 285 10.42 -22.82 31.51
C ASN A 285 10.79 -23.50 30.19
N ASN A 286 11.86 -23.05 29.56
CA ASN A 286 12.96 -23.90 29.11
C ASN A 286 13.99 -23.11 28.29
N VAL A 287 15.21 -23.08 28.82
CA VAL A 287 16.38 -22.41 28.28
C VAL A 287 17.00 -23.30 27.19
N THR A 288 16.39 -23.37 26.00
CA THR A 288 17.00 -23.99 24.80
C THR A 288 16.51 -23.41 23.45
N ALA A 289 15.91 -22.20 23.42
CA ALA A 289 15.15 -21.73 22.25
C ALA A 289 15.73 -20.49 21.51
N LYS A 290 17.06 -20.34 21.35
CA LYS A 290 17.62 -19.20 20.59
C LYS A 290 17.58 -19.38 19.07
N SER A 291 17.60 -20.62 18.56
CA SER A 291 17.53 -20.90 17.11
C SER A 291 16.09 -20.82 16.59
N ASP A 292 15.15 -21.43 17.31
CA ASP A 292 13.74 -21.49 16.91
C ASP A 292 13.06 -20.11 16.87
N ASP A 293 13.51 -19.17 17.71
CA ASP A 293 12.94 -17.83 17.77
C ASP A 293 13.29 -17.03 16.49
N ASN A 294 14.53 -17.12 16.02
CA ASN A 294 14.96 -16.47 14.77
C ASN A 294 14.22 -17.03 13.54
N ASP A 295 14.06 -18.36 13.46
CA ASP A 295 13.30 -18.97 12.36
C ASP A 295 11.81 -18.61 12.40
N SER A 296 11.23 -18.45 13.60
CA SER A 296 9.85 -17.98 13.74
C SER A 296 9.67 -16.52 13.33
N VAL A 297 10.63 -15.65 13.68
CA VAL A 297 10.65 -14.24 13.31
C VAL A 297 10.79 -14.06 11.80
N MET A 298 11.76 -14.76 11.19
CA MET A 298 11.98 -14.70 9.75
C MET A 298 10.76 -15.21 8.96
N ARG A 299 10.13 -16.30 9.42
CA ARG A 299 8.87 -16.80 8.84
C ARG A 299 7.75 -15.79 8.98
N ALA A 300 7.56 -15.20 10.15
CA ALA A 300 6.53 -14.19 10.37
C ALA A 300 6.71 -12.96 9.47
N GLN A 301 7.94 -12.44 9.38
CA GLN A 301 8.27 -11.32 8.50
C GLN A 301 7.95 -11.65 7.04
N GLN A 302 8.35 -12.83 6.56
CA GLN A 302 8.11 -13.24 5.18
C GLN A 302 6.62 -13.46 4.89
N THR A 303 5.88 -14.06 5.81
CA THR A 303 4.44 -14.31 5.66
C THR A 303 3.65 -13.00 5.70
N LEU A 304 3.95 -12.10 6.63
CA LEU A 304 3.34 -10.76 6.66
C LEU A 304 3.63 -9.98 5.38
N LYS A 305 4.88 -9.99 4.91
CA LYS A 305 5.26 -9.34 3.66
C LYS A 305 4.47 -9.89 2.46
N ASN A 306 4.27 -11.21 2.38
CA ASN A 306 3.47 -11.82 1.32
C ASN A 306 1.99 -11.39 1.40
N ALA A 307 1.42 -11.31 2.61
CA ALA A 307 0.06 -10.84 2.82
C ALA A 307 -0.12 -9.37 2.41
N ILE A 308 0.82 -8.49 2.79
CA ILE A 308 0.84 -7.09 2.38
C ILE A 308 0.93 -6.95 0.86
N VAL A 309 1.81 -7.71 0.21
CA VAL A 309 1.92 -7.71 -1.26
C VAL A 309 0.59 -8.09 -1.91
N GLN A 310 -0.11 -9.10 -1.39
CA GLN A 310 -1.41 -9.51 -1.90
C GLN A 310 -2.50 -8.45 -1.65
N LEU A 311 -2.50 -7.82 -0.48
CA LEU A 311 -3.43 -6.75 -0.14
C LEU A 311 -3.32 -5.61 -1.15
N ILE A 312 -2.13 -5.03 -1.29
CA ILE A 312 -1.89 -3.90 -2.19
C ILE A 312 -2.19 -4.28 -3.66
N THR A 313 -1.77 -5.48 -4.08
CA THR A 313 -2.11 -5.99 -5.42
C THR A 313 -3.62 -6.03 -5.63
N SER A 314 -4.41 -6.46 -4.64
CA SER A 314 -5.87 -6.46 -4.76
C SER A 314 -6.44 -5.05 -4.92
N ARG A 315 -5.95 -4.07 -4.15
CA ARG A 315 -6.37 -2.66 -4.24
C ARG A 315 -6.10 -2.08 -5.63
N LEU A 316 -4.91 -2.34 -6.17
CA LEU A 316 -4.53 -1.93 -7.52
C LEU A 316 -5.42 -2.59 -8.60
N LEU A 317 -5.70 -3.88 -8.49
CA LEU A 317 -6.57 -4.58 -9.44
C LEU A 317 -8.00 -4.06 -9.41
N ARG A 318 -8.53 -3.75 -8.22
CA ARG A 318 -9.85 -3.13 -8.06
C ARG A 318 -9.88 -1.73 -8.66
N ALA A 319 -8.86 -0.92 -8.44
CA ALA A 319 -8.74 0.37 -9.10
C ALA A 319 -8.76 0.24 -10.63
N TYR A 320 -8.00 -0.71 -11.20
CA TYR A 320 -7.97 -0.94 -12.66
C TYR A 320 -9.32 -1.40 -13.21
N GLU A 321 -9.98 -2.32 -12.52
CA GLU A 321 -11.32 -2.78 -12.87
C GLU A 321 -12.35 -1.65 -12.88
N LEU A 322 -12.22 -0.72 -11.94
CA LEU A 322 -13.09 0.45 -11.84
C LEU A 322 -12.67 1.59 -12.81
N GLY A 323 -11.70 1.35 -13.68
CA GLY A 323 -11.31 2.25 -14.77
C GLY A 323 -10.11 3.14 -14.48
N TYR A 324 -9.37 2.91 -13.39
CA TYR A 324 -8.13 3.63 -13.13
C TYR A 324 -7.02 3.20 -14.12
N PRO A 325 -6.25 4.13 -14.72
CA PRO A 325 -5.17 3.78 -15.65
C PRO A 325 -4.05 2.95 -15.03
N THR A 326 -3.50 2.01 -15.79
CA THR A 326 -2.46 1.10 -15.30
C THR A 326 -1.04 1.67 -15.34
N ASP A 327 -0.80 2.93 -15.71
CA ASP A 327 0.55 3.48 -15.86
C ASP A 327 1.31 3.52 -14.51
N ALA A 328 2.44 2.83 -14.44
CA ALA A 328 3.30 2.76 -13.25
C ALA A 328 3.74 4.14 -12.76
N LYS A 329 3.90 5.12 -13.67
CA LYS A 329 4.31 6.49 -13.30
C LYS A 329 3.23 7.23 -12.51
N LEU A 330 1.97 6.83 -12.63
CA LEU A 330 0.87 7.38 -11.85
C LEU A 330 0.79 6.73 -10.46
N ILE A 331 1.38 5.55 -10.29
CA ILE A 331 1.26 4.77 -9.05
C ILE A 331 2.49 4.95 -8.16
N LEU A 332 3.69 5.02 -8.75
CA LEU A 332 4.98 5.12 -8.05
C LEU A 332 5.41 6.58 -7.77
N LYS A 333 4.47 7.53 -7.64
CA LYS A 333 4.81 8.94 -7.37
C LYS A 333 5.17 9.20 -5.92
#